data_AF-A0A6S6PFA1-F1
#
_entry.id   AF-A0A6S6PFA1-F1
#
_cell.length_a   1.000
_cell.length_b   1.000
_cell.length_c   1.000
_cell.angle_alpha   90.00
_cell.angle_beta   90.00
_cell.angle_gamma   90.00
#
_symmetry.space_group_name_H-M   'P 1'
#
loop_
_entity.id
_entity.type
_entity.pdbx_description
1 polymer ?
#
loop_
_entity_poly.entity_id
_entity_poly.type
_entity_poly.pdbx_seq_one_letter_code
_entity_poly.pdbx_strand_id
1 'polypeptide(L)'
;MVRALKGDSGQAIGHSKGGMTTKILALTDALGNLVRFRLMPGQRFDSVEVPSLIDGLEFDAFIADKAFDSNAIIAELNERGATVVISQHPRRGGFEKPLSELLCNAQYQ
;
A
#
# COMPACT_ATOMS: atom_id res chain seq x y z
N MET A 1 -29.66 4.58 -14.10
CA MET A 1 -29.43 5.35 -12.87
C MET A 1 -29.45 4.38 -11.69
N VAL A 2 -28.28 4.03 -11.14
CA VAL A 2 -28.20 3.15 -9.95
C VAL A 2 -28.38 4.02 -8.71
N ARG A 3 -29.35 3.69 -7.85
CA ARG A 3 -29.58 4.38 -6.58
C ARG A 3 -28.64 3.81 -5.52
N ALA A 4 -27.87 4.68 -4.86
CA ALA A 4 -27.11 4.31 -3.66
C ALA A 4 -28.08 4.06 -2.49
N LEU A 5 -27.93 2.92 -1.82
CA LEU A 5 -28.62 2.64 -0.56
C LEU A 5 -28.03 3.55 0.53
N LYS A 6 -28.89 4.29 1.24
CA LYS A 6 -28.48 5.18 2.33
C LYS A 6 -28.27 4.33 3.59
N GLY A 7 -27.03 3.94 3.84
CA GLY A 7 -26.57 3.27 5.06
C GLY A 7 -25.13 3.70 5.36
N ASP A 8 -24.85 4.01 6.62
CA ASP A 8 -23.54 4.49 7.10
C ASP A 8 -22.44 3.40 7.00
N SER A 9 -22.86 2.14 6.87
CA SER A 9 -22.01 0.97 6.69
C SER A 9 -21.92 0.56 5.22
N GLY A 10 -20.86 1.00 4.53
CA GLY A 10 -20.51 0.50 3.19
C GLY A 10 -20.08 1.56 2.16
N GLN A 11 -20.15 2.85 2.50
CA GLN A 11 -19.81 3.93 1.56
C GLN A 11 -18.31 4.27 1.52
N ALA A 12 -17.47 3.60 2.32
CA ALA A 12 -16.05 3.91 2.48
C ALA A 12 -15.80 5.37 2.93
N ILE A 13 -16.71 5.95 3.69
CA ILE A 13 -16.57 7.28 4.31
C ILE A 13 -16.29 7.08 5.80
N GLY A 14 -15.46 7.94 6.39
CA GLY A 14 -15.43 8.03 7.84
C GLY A 14 -14.65 9.21 8.40
N HIS A 15 -14.63 9.28 9.73
CA HIS A 15 -14.17 10.45 10.49
C HIS A 15 -12.64 10.51 10.59
N SER A 16 -12.01 11.46 9.90
CA SER A 16 -10.61 11.84 10.07
C SER A 16 -10.46 13.13 10.89
N LYS A 17 -9.22 13.54 11.20
CA LYS A 17 -8.95 14.85 11.84
C LYS A 17 -9.48 16.04 11.04
N GLY A 18 -9.62 15.91 9.72
CA GLY A 18 -10.15 16.93 8.82
C GLY A 18 -11.66 16.84 8.56
N GLY A 19 -12.39 15.99 9.29
CA GLY A 19 -13.81 15.72 9.05
C GLY A 19 -14.05 14.41 8.27
N MET A 20 -15.21 14.32 7.61
CA MET A 20 -15.62 13.12 6.87
C MET A 20 -14.83 12.98 5.57
N THR A 21 -14.04 11.91 5.48
CA THR A 21 -13.16 11.67 4.33
C THR A 21 -13.18 10.21 3.88
N THR A 22 -12.70 10.01 2.66
CA THR A 22 -12.50 8.72 2.00
C THR A 22 -11.07 8.70 1.49
N LYS A 23 -10.43 7.53 1.57
CA LYS A 23 -9.13 7.23 1.00
C LYS A 23 -9.29 6.38 -0.24
N ILE A 24 -8.45 6.64 -1.24
CA ILE A 24 -8.33 5.81 -2.44
C ILE A 24 -6.96 5.17 -2.38
N LEU A 25 -6.93 3.84 -2.21
CA LEU A 25 -5.72 3.05 -2.35
C LEU A 25 -5.65 2.52 -3.77
N ALA A 26 -4.66 2.94 -4.55
CA ALA A 26 -4.53 2.61 -5.97
C ALA A 26 -3.26 1.79 -6.24
N LEU A 27 -3.38 0.80 -7.12
CA LEU A 27 -2.28 0.03 -7.67
C LEU A 27 -2.18 0.32 -9.16
N THR A 28 -0.99 0.69 -9.61
CA THR A 28 -0.69 0.93 -11.02
C THR A 28 0.35 -0.06 -11.51
N ASP A 29 0.36 -0.29 -12.83
CA ASP A 29 1.50 -0.96 -13.47
C ASP A 29 2.71 -0.01 -13.61
N ALA A 30 3.79 -0.52 -14.20
CA ALA A 30 5.02 0.26 -14.42
C ALA A 30 4.86 1.42 -15.42
N LEU A 31 3.80 1.44 -16.24
CA LEU A 31 3.49 2.50 -17.19
C LEU A 31 2.53 3.55 -16.59
N GLY A 32 2.04 3.33 -15.36
CA GLY A 32 1.11 4.21 -14.68
C GLY A 32 -0.36 3.91 -14.99
N ASN A 33 -0.68 2.79 -15.65
CA ASN A 33 -2.08 2.39 -15.84
C ASN A 33 -2.65 1.87 -14.52
N LEU A 34 -3.85 2.33 -14.17
CA LEU A 34 -4.55 1.85 -12.97
C LEU A 34 -4.98 0.39 -13.16
N VAL A 35 -4.44 -0.51 -12.34
CA VAL A 35 -4.74 -1.95 -12.35
C VAL A 35 -5.90 -2.25 -11.41
N ARG A 36 -5.84 -1.75 -10.17
CA ARG A 36 -6.85 -1.97 -9.14
C ARG A 36 -6.88 -0.81 -8.16
N PHE A 37 -8.03 -0.57 -7.54
CA PHE A 37 -8.10 0.35 -6.40
C PHE A 37 -9.12 -0.13 -5.36
N ARG A 38 -8.99 0.39 -4.15
CA ARG A 38 -9.90 0.17 -3.02
C ARG A 38 -10.29 1.52 -2.42
N LEU A 39 -11.57 1.67 -2.10
CA LEU A 39 -12.06 2.81 -1.33
C LEU A 39 -12.10 2.43 0.14
N MET A 40 -11.58 3.30 1.01
CA MET A 40 -11.57 3.10 2.45
C MET A 40 -12.09 4.32 3.21
N PRO A 41 -12.73 4.15 4.37
CA PRO A 41 -12.98 5.24 5.30
C PRO A 41 -11.70 5.99 5.66
N GLY A 42 -11.77 7.32 5.78
CA GLY A 42 -10.59 8.18 5.98
C GLY A 42 -9.70 7.84 7.18
N GLN A 43 -10.28 7.26 8.23
CA GLN A 43 -9.59 6.83 9.45
C GLN A 43 -8.94 5.45 9.35
N ARG A 44 -9.17 4.69 8.27
CA ARG A 44 -8.54 3.39 8.10
C ARG A 44 -7.07 3.54 7.71
N PHE A 45 -6.25 2.62 8.21
CA PHE A 45 -4.85 2.51 7.84
C PHE A 45 -4.72 1.82 6.48
N ASP A 46 -3.85 2.37 5.64
CA ASP A 46 -3.74 1.93 4.24
C ASP A 46 -3.18 0.49 4.14
N SER A 47 -2.34 0.10 5.09
CA SER A 47 -1.71 -1.22 5.17
C SER A 47 -2.71 -2.38 5.30
N VAL A 48 -3.93 -2.11 5.80
CA VAL A 48 -4.96 -3.16 6.01
C VAL A 48 -5.50 -3.71 4.70
N GLU A 49 -5.56 -2.89 3.65
CA GLU A 49 -6.15 -3.28 2.37
C GLU A 49 -5.12 -3.70 1.32
N VAL A 50 -3.82 -3.57 1.59
CA VAL A 50 -2.76 -3.96 0.66
C VAL A 50 -2.85 -5.43 0.26
N PRO A 51 -3.01 -6.41 1.18
CA PRO A 51 -3.12 -7.82 0.79
C PRO A 51 -4.27 -8.06 -0.18
N SER A 52 -5.44 -7.45 0.08
CA SER A 52 -6.61 -7.51 -0.81
C SER A 52 -6.37 -6.82 -2.16
N LEU A 53 -5.52 -5.79 -2.21
CA LEU A 53 -5.19 -5.08 -3.43
C LEU A 53 -4.30 -5.93 -4.36
N ILE A 54 -3.34 -6.66 -3.80
CA ILE A 54 -2.36 -7.48 -4.54
C ILE A 54 -2.77 -8.95 -4.71
N ASP A 55 -3.91 -9.35 -4.15
CA ASP A 55 -4.41 -10.71 -4.26
C ASP A 55 -4.67 -11.13 -5.72
N GLY A 56 -4.18 -12.32 -6.07
CA GLY A 56 -4.27 -12.89 -7.42
C GLY A 56 -3.48 -12.15 -8.52
N LEU A 57 -2.58 -11.23 -8.16
CA LEU A 57 -1.71 -10.55 -9.12
C LEU A 57 -0.31 -11.16 -9.12
N GLU A 58 0.24 -11.35 -10.32
CA GLU A 58 1.64 -11.72 -10.55
C GLU A 58 2.43 -10.47 -10.92
N PHE A 59 3.56 -10.25 -10.24
CA PHE A 59 4.46 -9.13 -10.48
C PHE A 59 5.86 -9.42 -9.92
N ASP A 60 6.89 -8.92 -10.59
CA ASP A 60 8.29 -9.16 -10.20
C ASP A 60 8.79 -8.19 -9.12
N ALA A 61 8.19 -7.00 -9.04
CA ALA A 61 8.60 -5.96 -8.10
C ALA A 61 7.39 -5.17 -7.58
N PHE A 62 7.48 -4.74 -6.33
CA PHE A 62 6.48 -3.94 -5.66
C PHE A 62 7.10 -2.64 -5.14
N ILE A 63 6.68 -1.52 -5.72
CA ILE A 63 7.10 -0.17 -5.32
C ILE A 63 5.94 0.47 -4.57
N ALA A 64 6.18 0.92 -3.34
CA ALA A 64 5.14 1.56 -2.55
C ALA A 64 5.68 2.66 -1.63
N ASP A 65 4.76 3.53 -1.20
CA ASP A 65 5.05 4.57 -0.22
C ASP A 65 5.50 3.97 1.12
N LYS A 66 6.25 4.77 1.87
CA LYS A 66 6.74 4.48 3.21
C LYS A 66 5.65 4.04 4.19
N ALA A 67 4.42 4.53 4.06
CA ALA A 67 3.29 4.12 4.88
C ALA A 67 2.92 2.63 4.74
N PHE A 68 3.43 1.95 3.69
CA PHE A 68 3.26 0.52 3.46
C PHE A 68 4.42 -0.33 3.97
N ASP A 69 5.42 0.27 4.65
CA ASP A 69 6.53 -0.42 5.32
C ASP A 69 6.04 -1.19 6.57
N SER A 70 5.35 -2.31 6.34
CA SER A 70 4.94 -3.23 7.40
C SER A 70 5.62 -4.58 7.23
N ASN A 71 6.00 -5.20 8.35
CA ASN A 71 6.63 -6.52 8.33
C ASN A 71 5.73 -7.58 7.66
N ALA A 72 4.41 -7.47 7.82
CA ALA A 72 3.45 -8.40 7.21
C ALA A 72 3.43 -8.28 5.69
N ILE A 73 3.34 -7.06 5.14
CA ILE A 73 3.38 -6.81 3.69
C ILE A 73 4.72 -7.30 3.11
N ILE A 74 5.83 -6.99 3.77
CA ILE A 74 7.15 -7.40 3.30
C ILE A 74 7.30 -8.93 3.31
N ALA A 75 6.84 -9.60 4.36
CA ALA A 75 6.87 -11.06 4.43
C ALA A 75 6.05 -11.69 3.31
N GLU A 76 4.82 -11.21 3.07
CA GLU A 76 3.97 -11.69 1.98
C GLU A 76 4.61 -11.51 0.60
N LEU A 77 5.21 -10.34 0.35
CA LEU A 77 5.89 -10.06 -0.93
C LEU A 77 7.14 -10.92 -1.12
N ASN A 78 7.90 -11.17 -0.05
CA ASN A 78 9.05 -12.07 -0.09
C ASN A 78 8.64 -13.52 -0.35
N GLU A 79 7.55 -13.99 0.27
CA GLU A 79 6.99 -15.33 0.00
C GLU A 79 6.54 -15.49 -1.46
N ARG A 80 6.04 -14.40 -2.07
CA ARG A 80 5.70 -14.35 -3.51
C ARG A 80 6.93 -14.26 -4.41
N GLY A 81 8.14 -14.04 -3.87
CA GLY A 81 9.36 -13.83 -4.64
C GLY A 81 9.46 -12.46 -5.31
N ALA A 82 8.62 -11.50 -4.92
CA ALA A 82 8.63 -10.14 -5.48
C ALA A 82 9.70 -9.26 -4.83
N THR A 83 10.40 -8.47 -5.63
CA THR A 83 11.37 -7.48 -5.15
C THR A 83 10.65 -6.33 -4.46
N VAL A 84 10.94 -6.09 -3.17
CA VAL A 84 10.30 -5.03 -2.39
C VAL A 84 11.12 -3.73 -2.41
N VAL A 85 10.51 -2.66 -2.91
CA VAL A 85 11.10 -1.32 -2.98
C VAL A 85 10.23 -0.33 -2.20
N ILE A 86 10.49 -0.22 -0.91
CA ILE A 86 9.77 0.67 0.02
C ILE A 86 10.81 1.38 0.89
N SER A 87 10.68 2.70 1.08
CA SER A 87 11.53 3.44 2.02
C SER A 87 11.29 2.95 3.46
N GLN A 88 12.35 2.65 4.20
CA GLN A 88 12.21 2.16 5.58
C GLN A 88 11.81 3.27 6.57
N HIS A 89 10.92 2.95 7.50
CA HIS A 89 10.60 3.83 8.62
C HIS A 89 11.79 3.95 9.58
N PRO A 90 12.26 5.16 9.97
CA PRO A 90 13.47 5.33 10.80
C PRO A 90 13.42 4.71 12.19
N ARG A 91 12.22 4.30 12.63
CA ARG A 91 11.98 3.65 13.94
C ARG A 91 12.01 2.12 13.84
N ARG A 92 12.22 1.56 12.65
CA ARG A 92 12.34 0.13 12.44
C ARG A 92 13.71 -0.30 12.97
N GLY A 93 13.71 -1.02 14.09
CA GLY A 93 14.93 -1.56 14.67
C GLY A 93 15.47 -2.71 13.83
N GLY A 94 16.64 -2.53 13.23
CA GLY A 94 17.53 -3.60 12.74
C GLY A 94 16.85 -4.73 11.96
N PHE A 95 16.33 -4.44 10.77
CA PHE A 95 16.20 -5.46 9.72
C PHE A 95 17.47 -5.38 8.87
N GLU A 96 17.98 -6.52 8.39
CA GLU A 96 18.96 -6.47 7.28
C GLU A 96 18.35 -5.63 6.16
N LYS A 97 19.08 -4.61 5.73
CA LYS A 97 18.57 -3.65 4.75
C LYS A 97 18.18 -4.42 3.49
N PRO A 98 16.93 -4.30 3.00
CA PRO A 98 16.56 -4.87 1.72
C PRO A 98 17.50 -4.32 0.65
N LEU A 99 17.82 -5.13 -0.36
CA LEU A 99 18.76 -4.78 -1.43
C LEU A 99 18.45 -3.41 -2.06
N SER A 100 17.17 -3.02 -2.10
CA SER A 100 16.68 -1.73 -2.57
C SER A 100 17.23 -0.51 -1.82
N GLU A 101 17.48 -0.63 -0.51
CA GLU A 101 18.05 0.46 0.29
C GLU A 101 19.58 0.52 0.22
N LEU A 102 20.24 -0.61 -0.07
CA LEU A 102 21.66 -0.61 -0.44
C LEU A 102 21.86 0.06 -1.80
N LEU A 103 21.00 -0.24 -2.79
CA LEU A 103 21.05 0.37 -4.13
C LEU A 103 20.74 1.87 -4.09
N CYS A 104 19.70 2.29 -3.36
CA CYS A 104 19.34 3.71 -3.23
C CYS A 104 20.46 4.57 -2.61
N ASN A 105 21.19 4.03 -1.62
CA ASN A 105 22.30 4.76 -0.99
C ASN A 105 23.59 4.69 -1.81
N ALA A 106 23.82 3.62 -2.58
CA ALA A 106 24.97 3.48 -3.48
C ALA A 106 24.91 4.39 -4.71
N GLN A 107 23.71 4.82 -5.13
CA GLN A 107 23.54 5.80 -6.21
C GLN A 107 23.65 7.27 -5.74
N TYR A 108 23.74 7.51 -4.44
CA TYR A 108 23.85 8.84 -3.82
C TYR A 108 25.20 9.08 -3.11
N GLN A 109 26.25 8.34 -3.52
CA GLN A 109 27.66 8.60 -3.23
C GLN A 109 28.42 8.75 -4.55
#